data_AF-A0A8I2G302-F1
#
_entry.id   AF-A0A8I2G302-F1
#
_cell.length_a   1.000
_cell.length_b   1.000
_cell.length_c   1.000
_cell.angle_alpha   90.00
_cell.angle_beta   90.00
_cell.angle_gamma   90.00
#
_symmetry.space_group_name_H-M   'P 1'
#
loop_
_entity.id
_entity.type
_entity.pdbx_description
1 polymer ?
#
loop_
_entity_poly.entity_id
_entity_poly.type
_entity_poly.pdbx_seq_one_letter_code
_entity_poly.pdbx_strand_id
1 'polypeptide(L)' 'MKTIQTNVYIKQRGLLILDIPEDIPLGEHKVVVVIDEKTGPKKKKSLLGLWKEYGRAPGSKEIEEMRKEVWGNFPGEDI' A
#
# COMPACT_ATOMS: atom_id res chain seq x y z
N MET A 1 -24.51 14.48 19.21
CA MET A 1 -23.54 14.06 18.18
C MET A 1 -24.28 13.10 17.25
N LYS A 2 -24.56 13.50 16.00
CA LYS A 2 -25.20 12.61 15.02
C LYS A 2 -24.08 11.98 14.19
N THR A 3 -24.04 10.66 14.13
CA THR A 3 -23.11 9.92 13.28
C THR A 3 -23.85 9.50 12.03
N ILE A 4 -23.39 9.95 10.86
CA ILE A 4 -23.96 9.54 9.58
C ILE A 4 -23.06 8.46 9.01
N GLN A 5 -23.63 7.27 8.79
CA GLN A 5 -22.96 6.18 8.11
C GLN A 5 -23.33 6.26 6.62
N THR A 6 -22.33 6.41 5.76
CA THR A 6 -22.52 6.38 4.31
C THR A 6 -21.63 5.31 3.68
N ASN A 7 -22.07 4.80 2.52
CA ASN A 7 -21.30 3.84 1.76
C ASN A 7 -20.17 4.56 1.03
N VAL A 8 -18.98 3.96 1.09
CA VAL A 8 -17.78 4.53 0.48
C VAL A 8 -17.25 3.53 -0.54
N TYR A 9 -17.05 3.99 -1.77
CA TYR A 9 -16.52 3.16 -2.84
C TYR A 9 -15.08 3.54 -3.14
N ILE A 10 -14.18 2.56 -3.04
CA ILE A 10 -12.78 2.70 -3.46
C ILE A 10 -12.69 2.24 -4.93
N LYS A 11 -12.47 3.19 -5.85
CA LYS A 11 -12.15 2.85 -7.25
C LYS A 11 -10.66 2.49 -7.38
N GLN A 12 -10.34 1.72 -8.42
CA GLN A 12 -8.95 1.39 -8.77
C GLN A 12 -8.11 2.68 -8.85
N ARG A 13 -6.92 2.67 -8.24
CA ARG A 13 -5.99 3.82 -8.07
C ARG A 13 -6.25 4.76 -6.87
N GLY A 14 -6.98 4.32 -5.85
CA GLY A 14 -7.08 5.08 -4.60
C GLY A 14 -8.01 6.29 -4.66
N LEU A 15 -8.88 6.36 -5.68
CA LEU A 15 -9.93 7.35 -5.75
C LEU A 15 -11.09 6.92 -4.83
N LEU A 16 -11.38 7.74 -3.82
CA LEU A 16 -12.49 7.59 -2.89
C LEU A 16 -13.69 8.42 -3.37
N ILE A 17 -14.84 7.78 -3.54
CA ILE A 17 -16.12 8.46 -3.80
C ILE A 17 -16.98 8.30 -2.54
N LEU A 18 -17.37 9.44 -1.97
CA LEU A 18 -18.20 9.56 -0.77
C LEU A 18 -19.50 10.24 -1.15
N ASP A 19 -20.63 9.54 -1.01
CA ASP A 19 -21.95 10.13 -1.18
C ASP A 19 -22.41 10.75 0.14
N ILE A 20 -22.57 12.08 0.14
CA ILE A 20 -23.02 12.85 1.31
C ILE A 20 -24.55 13.07 1.19
N PRO A 21 -25.37 12.64 2.17
CA PRO A 21 -26.82 12.85 2.11
C PRO A 21 -27.21 14.33 2.28
N GLU A 22 -28.35 14.71 1.69
CA GLU A 22 -28.87 16.09 1.73
C GLU A 22 -29.37 16.55 3.11
N ASP A 23 -29.59 15.63 4.04
CA ASP A 23 -30.11 15.92 5.40
C ASP A 23 -29.01 16.40 6.38
N ILE A 24 -27.85 16.82 5.86
CA ILE A 24 -26.78 17.40 6.67
C ILE A 24 -27.07 18.90 6.85
N PRO A 25 -27.18 19.39 8.10
CA PRO A 25 -27.42 20.80 8.35
C PRO A 25 -26.25 21.64 7.83
N LEU A 26 -26.55 22.81 7.28
CA LEU A 26 -25.55 23.77 6.82
C LEU A 26 -24.61 24.14 7.98
N GLY A 27 -23.29 23.97 7.78
CA GLY A 27 -22.27 24.22 8.79
C GLY A 27 -20.94 23.56 8.49
N GLU A 28 -19.95 23.77 9.36
CA GLU A 28 -18.65 23.10 9.27
C GLU A 28 -18.75 21.66 9.80
N HIS A 29 -18.30 20.71 8.99
CA HIS A 29 -18.30 19.29 9.33
C HIS A 29 -16.92 18.68 9.11
N LYS A 30 -16.49 17.83 10.05
CA LYS A 30 -15.24 17.08 9.96
C LYS A 30 -15.52 15.66 9.46
N VAL A 31 -14.99 15.31 8.29
CA VAL A 31 -15.04 13.94 7.77
C VAL A 31 -13.80 13.18 8.23
N VAL A 32 -14.00 12.03 8.88
CA VAL A 32 -12.91 11.15 9.34
C VAL A 32 -13.06 9.81 8.65
N VAL A 33 -12.08 9.44 7.82
CA VAL A 33 -12.02 8.13 7.16
C VAL A 33 -11.19 7.20 8.04
N VAL A 34 -11.82 6.15 8.56
CA VAL A 34 -11.14 5.10 9.34
C VAL A 34 -11.03 3.86 8.47
N ILE A 35 -9.81 3.52 8.07
CA ILE A 35 -9.52 2.29 7.34
C ILE A 35 -9.09 1.24 8.35
N ASP A 36 -10.00 0.32 8.67
CA ASP A 36 -9.68 -0.86 9.47
C ASP A 36 -9.12 -1.94 8.54
N GLU A 37 -7.79 -1.99 8.40
CA GLU A 37 -7.12 -3.09 7.70
C GLU A 37 -7.29 -4.38 8.51
N LYS A 38 -8.35 -5.12 8.23
CA LYS A 38 -8.41 -6.54 8.60
C LYS A 38 -7.38 -7.27 7.77
N THR A 39 -6.16 -7.39 8.27
CA THR A 39 -5.17 -8.32 7.73
C THR A 39 -5.75 -9.73 7.89
N GLY A 40 -6.46 -10.21 6.87
CA GLY A 40 -6.87 -11.61 6.80
C GLY A 40 -5.64 -12.50 6.96
N PRO A 41 -5.81 -13.75 7.41
CA PRO A 41 -4.69 -14.66 7.58
C PRO A 41 -3.91 -14.75 6.27
N LYS A 42 -2.67 -14.23 6.26
CA LYS A 42 -1.77 -14.36 5.11
C LYS A 42 -1.65 -15.86 4.83
N LYS A 43 -2.09 -16.30 3.65
CA LYS A 43 -1.91 -17.70 3.22
C LYS A 43 -0.42 -18.01 3.35
N LYS A 44 -0.07 -18.93 4.24
CA LYS A 44 1.31 -19.40 4.40
C LYS A 44 1.73 -19.99 3.05
N LYS A 45 2.66 -19.32 2.35
CA LYS A 45 3.22 -19.85 1.12
C LYS A 45 4.10 -21.04 1.50
N SER A 46 3.93 -22.16 0.82
CA SER A 46 4.84 -23.30 0.96
C SER A 46 6.22 -22.90 0.43
N LEU A 47 7.28 -23.58 0.89
CA LEU A 47 8.64 -23.36 0.37
C LEU A 47 8.69 -23.54 -1.17
N LEU A 48 7.93 -24.50 -1.70
CA LEU A 48 7.74 -24.69 -3.14
C LEU A 48 7.07 -23.49 -3.82
N GLY A 49 6.06 -22.90 -3.17
CA GLY A 49 5.39 -21.70 -3.66
C GLY A 49 6.32 -20.49 -3.71
N LEU A 50 7.19 -20.34 -2.71
CA LEU A 50 8.22 -19.29 -2.69
C LEU A 50 9.26 -19.50 -3.79
N TRP A 51 9.73 -20.74 -4.00
CA TRP A 51 10.66 -21.05 -5.09
C TRP A 51 10.07 -20.77 -6.47
N LYS A 52 8.77 -21.03 -6.67
CA LYS A 52 8.08 -20.72 -7.94
C LYS A 52 7.91 -19.22 -8.16
N GLU A 53 7.69 -18.45 -7.10
CA GLU A 53 7.45 -17.01 -7.17
C GLU A 53 8.73 -16.20 -7.36
N TYR A 54 9.77 -16.51 -6.58
CA TYR A 54 11.02 -15.74 -6.57
C TYR A 54 12.11 -16.35 -7.45
N GLY A 55 11.91 -17.58 -7.92
CA GLY A 55 12.87 -18.25 -8.79
C GLY A 55 14.20 -18.56 -8.09
N ARG A 56 15.26 -18.65 -8.89
CA ARG A 56 16.61 -18.93 -8.39
C ARG A 56 17.18 -17.70 -7.69
N ALA A 57 17.76 -17.89 -6.50
CA ALA A 57 18.52 -16.84 -5.83
C ALA A 57 19.68 -16.35 -6.73
N PRO A 58 19.93 -15.04 -6.81
CA PRO A 58 21.00 -14.50 -7.62
C PRO A 58 22.36 -15.03 -7.16
N GLY A 59 23.25 -15.26 -8.11
CA GLY A 59 24.62 -15.68 -7.86
C GLY A 59 25.47 -14.56 -7.26
N SER A 60 26.59 -14.91 -6.63
CA SER A 60 27.51 -13.94 -6.02
C SER A 60 28.02 -12.88 -6.99
N LYS A 61 28.23 -13.24 -8.27
CA LYS A 61 28.64 -12.29 -9.32
C LYS A 61 27.52 -11.31 -9.67
N GLU A 62 26.29 -11.78 -9.83
CA GLU A 62 25.11 -10.96 -10.15
C GLU A 62 24.83 -9.97 -9.02
N ILE A 63 25.00 -10.40 -7.76
CA ILE A 63 24.89 -9.53 -6.58
C ILE A 63 25.94 -8.43 -6.61
N GLU A 64 27.20 -8.74 -6.94
CA GLU A 64 28.30 -7.78 -6.96
C GLU A 64 28.14 -6.76 -8.10
N GLU A 65 27.68 -7.19 -9.28
CA GLU A 65 27.37 -6.31 -10.41
C GLU A 65 26.21 -5.36 -10.07
N MET A 66 25.12 -5.90 -9.53
CA MET A 66 23.95 -5.11 -9.12
C MET A 66 24.29 -4.14 -7.98
N ARG A 67 25.17 -4.55 -7.04
CA ARG A 67 25.70 -3.66 -6.00
C ARG A 67 26.46 -2.48 -6.62
N LYS A 68 27.36 -2.73 -7.57
CA LYS A 68 28.11 -1.65 -8.23
C LYS A 68 27.21 -0.69 -8.98
N GLU A 69 26.19 -1.20 -9.67
CA GLU A 69 25.21 -0.38 -10.40
C GLU A 69 24.38 0.50 -9.47
N VAL A 70 23.83 -0.08 -8.40
CA VAL A 70 22.95 0.64 -7.46
C VAL A 70 23.75 1.63 -6.62
N TRP A 71 24.90 1.22 -6.09
CA TRP A 71 25.72 2.05 -5.21
C TRP A 71 26.59 3.05 -5.97
N GLY A 72 26.96 2.77 -7.22
CA GLY A 72 27.67 3.72 -8.08
C GLY A 72 26.82 4.92 -8.50
N ASN A 73 25.49 4.76 -8.52
CA ASN A 73 24.53 5.83 -8.79
C ASN A 73 23.89 6.40 -7.51
N PHE A 74 24.34 5.96 -6.33
CA PHE A 74 23.77 6.44 -5.07
C PHE A 74 24.25 7.87 -4.85
N PRO A 75 23.36 8.86 -4.69
CA PRO A 75 23.76 10.24 -4.49
C PRO A 75 24.57 10.34 -3.20
N GLY A 76 25.86 10.64 -3.34
CA GLY A 76 26.65 11.17 -2.25
C GLY A 76 26.18 12.60 -2.04
N GLU A 77 25.26 12.83 -1.10
CA GLU A 77 25.23 14.13 -0.45
C GLU A 77 26.60 14.26 0.25
N ASP A 78 27.45 15.13 -0.28
CA ASP A 78 28.63 15.60 0.43
C ASP A 78 28.13 16.29 1.72
N ILE A 79 28.18 15.57 2.85
CA ILE A 79 27.92 16.10 4.20
C ILE A 79 29.20 16.76 4.73
#